data_AF-A0A7S2AD60-F1
#
_entry.id   AF-A0A7S2AD60-F1
#
_cell.length_a   1.000
_cell.length_b   1.000
_cell.length_c   1.000
_cell.angle_alpha   90.00
_cell.angle_beta   90.00
_cell.angle_gamma   90.00
#
_symmetry.space_group_name_H-M   'P 1'
#
loop_
_entity.id
_entity.type
_entity.pdbx_description
1 polymer ?
#
loop_
_entity_poly.entity_id
_entity_poly.type
_entity_poly.pdbx_seq_one_letter_code
_entity_poly.pdbx_strand_id
1 'polypeptide(L)'
;QQKGAPDMSGSFGAISLGNEPTMHVPYLYSLVGYPARTQELVGRLLDGLFSDRADGLPGNDDLGQMSSWAIFSMLGFYPVDPCSGEYALGRPMVEQAEL
;
A
#
# COMPACT_ATOMS: atom_id res chain seq x y z
N GLN A 1 21.06 0.91 5.96
CA GLN A 1 19.98 0.47 6.85
C GLN A 1 19.86 1.48 7.97
N GLN A 2 18.76 2.23 8.04
CA GLN A 2 18.50 3.17 9.12
C GLN A 2 17.28 2.62 9.86
N LYS A 3 17.51 1.98 11.02
CA LYS A 3 16.44 1.52 11.90
C LYS A 3 15.84 2.75 12.56
N GLY A 4 14.74 3.25 11.99
CA GLY A 4 13.81 4.14 12.69
C GLY A 4 13.08 3.39 13.81
N ALA A 5 12.32 4.11 14.63
CA ALA A 5 11.44 3.56 15.65
C ALA A 5 10.62 2.36 15.10
N PRO A 6 10.26 1.37 15.94
CA PRO A 6 9.55 0.16 15.48
C PRO A 6 8.23 0.45 14.74
N ASP A 7 7.67 1.65 14.91
CA ASP A 7 6.44 2.17 14.30
C ASP A 7 6.70 3.05 13.03
N MET A 8 7.96 3.14 12.59
CA MET A 8 8.39 3.88 11.39
C MET A 8 9.37 3.05 10.55
N SER A 9 9.30 1.72 10.64
CA SER A 9 9.96 0.85 9.66
C SER A 9 9.21 0.87 8.33
N GLY A 10 9.94 0.82 7.22
CA GLY A 10 9.34 0.78 5.88
C GLY A 10 9.05 2.13 5.23
N SER A 11 9.79 3.19 5.58
CA SER A 11 9.59 4.50 4.95
C SER A 11 10.15 4.58 3.54
N PHE A 12 9.31 4.91 2.57
CA PHE A 12 9.71 5.33 1.22
C PHE A 12 9.57 6.85 1.12
N GLY A 13 10.63 7.58 1.48
CA GLY A 13 10.55 9.03 1.67
C GLY A 13 9.67 9.38 2.88
N ALA A 14 8.61 10.17 2.67
CA ALA A 14 7.67 10.58 3.72
C ALA A 14 6.50 9.59 3.95
N ILE A 15 6.39 8.53 3.15
CA ILE A 15 5.33 7.51 3.30
C ILE A 15 5.85 6.40 4.19
N SER A 16 5.19 6.17 5.31
CA SER A 16 5.51 5.11 6.27
C SER A 16 4.38 4.09 6.24
N LEU A 17 4.52 3.06 5.40
CA LEU A 17 3.52 1.99 5.32
C LEU A 17 3.51 1.07 6.54
N GLY A 18 4.44 1.21 7.49
CA GLY A 18 4.40 0.50 8.76
C GLY A 18 3.30 0.96 9.72
N ASN A 19 2.51 1.98 9.36
CA ASN A 19 1.43 2.54 10.19
C ASN A 19 0.29 3.11 9.29
N GLU A 20 -0.94 3.07 9.77
CA GLU A 20 -2.17 3.39 9.01
C GLU A 20 -2.28 4.80 8.42
N PRO A 21 -1.85 5.89 9.09
CA PRO A 21 -2.14 7.26 8.67
C PRO A 21 -1.67 7.60 7.25
N THR A 22 -0.68 6.89 6.71
CA THR A 22 -0.11 7.22 5.39
C THR A 22 -0.48 6.22 4.29
N MET A 23 -1.23 5.16 4.59
CA MET A 23 -1.52 4.07 3.64
C MET A 23 -2.33 4.53 2.39
N HIS A 24 -3.15 5.56 2.53
CA HIS A 24 -3.97 6.11 1.44
C HIS A 24 -3.20 7.12 0.57
N VAL A 25 -2.08 7.67 1.05
CA VAL A 25 -1.31 8.74 0.38
C VAL A 25 -0.89 8.38 -1.06
N PRO A 26 -0.41 7.16 -1.37
CA PRO A 26 -0.05 6.80 -2.75
C PRO A 26 -1.20 6.95 -3.75
N TYR A 27 -2.44 6.73 -3.31
CA TYR A 27 -3.62 6.78 -4.15
C TYR A 27 -4.14 8.21 -4.39
N LEU A 28 -3.71 9.19 -3.59
CA LEU A 28 -4.06 10.60 -3.79
C LEU A 28 -3.59 11.11 -5.16
N TYR A 29 -2.46 10.60 -5.69
CA TYR A 29 -2.00 10.96 -7.04
C TYR A 29 -3.05 10.62 -8.12
N SER A 30 -3.74 9.50 -8.01
CA SER A 30 -4.81 9.14 -8.94
C SER A 30 -5.99 10.10 -8.82
N LEU A 31 -6.36 10.48 -7.59
CA LEU A 31 -7.44 11.43 -7.33
C LEU A 31 -7.15 12.84 -7.85
N VAL A 32 -5.87 13.25 -7.90
CA VAL A 32 -5.46 14.57 -8.42
C VAL A 32 -4.97 14.54 -9.88
N GLY A 33 -5.26 13.47 -10.62
CA GLY A 33 -5.02 13.41 -12.08
C GLY A 33 -3.64 12.91 -12.52
N TYR A 34 -2.88 12.26 -11.63
CA TYR A 34 -1.56 11.67 -11.90
C TYR A 34 -1.54 10.15 -11.65
N PRO A 35 -2.40 9.34 -12.29
CA PRO A 35 -2.54 7.91 -12.00
C PRO A 35 -1.25 7.10 -12.22
N ALA A 36 -0.43 7.47 -13.21
CA ALA A 36 0.86 6.83 -13.45
C ALA A 36 1.80 6.90 -12.21
N ARG A 37 1.69 7.97 -11.40
CA ARG A 37 2.46 8.10 -10.15
C ARG A 37 1.95 7.16 -9.07
N THR A 38 0.64 6.98 -8.93
CA THR A 38 0.08 5.95 -8.04
C THR A 38 0.59 4.57 -8.44
N GLN A 39 0.51 4.23 -9.73
CA GLN A 39 0.91 2.91 -10.23
C GLN A 39 2.40 2.63 -9.99
N GLU A 40 3.28 3.59 -10.27
CA GLU A 40 4.72 3.49 -10.01
C GLU A 40 4.99 3.30 -8.51
N LEU A 41 4.39 4.14 -7.67
CA LEU A 41 4.67 4.19 -6.25
C LEU A 41 4.14 2.95 -5.52
N VAL A 42 2.89 2.55 -5.79
CA VAL A 42 2.28 1.34 -5.19
C VAL A 42 3.09 0.10 -5.56
N GLY A 43 3.54 -0.02 -6.81
CA GLY A 43 4.43 -1.11 -7.22
C GLY A 43 5.73 -1.16 -6.42
N ARG A 44 6.42 -0.02 -6.30
CA ARG A 44 7.66 0.08 -5.53
C ARG A 44 7.48 -0.23 -4.04
N LEU A 45 6.33 0.14 -3.47
CA LEU A 45 5.99 -0.12 -2.08
C LEU A 45 5.73 -1.62 -1.85
N LEU A 46 4.95 -2.26 -2.71
CA LEU A 46 4.72 -3.71 -2.64
C LEU A 46 6.04 -4.48 -2.79
N ASP A 47 6.83 -4.19 -3.83
CA ASP A 47 8.10 -4.89 -4.09
C ASP A 47 9.16 -4.65 -3.00
N GLY A 48 9.14 -3.46 -2.38
CA GLY A 48 10.18 -3.04 -1.44
C GLY A 48 9.89 -3.37 0.02
N LEU A 49 8.62 -3.51 0.41
CA LEU A 49 8.22 -3.58 1.81
C LEU A 49 7.49 -4.87 2.18
N PHE A 50 7.00 -5.63 1.20
CA PHE A 50 6.29 -6.88 1.44
C PHE A 50 7.10 -8.07 0.93
N SER A 51 7.12 -9.17 1.68
CA SER A 51 7.68 -10.44 1.25
C SER A 51 6.99 -11.63 1.90
N ASP A 52 7.25 -12.84 1.40
CA ASP A 52 6.74 -14.11 1.92
C ASP A 52 7.50 -14.65 3.14
N ARG A 53 8.40 -13.84 3.70
CA ARG A 53 9.23 -14.20 4.86
C ARG A 53 8.49 -13.94 6.17
N ALA A 54 8.95 -14.57 7.24
CA ALA A 54 8.38 -14.36 8.58
C ALA A 54 8.45 -12.89 9.06
N ASP A 55 9.40 -12.10 8.54
CA ASP A 55 9.57 -10.66 8.77
C ASP A 55 9.12 -9.81 7.57
N GLY A 56 8.20 -10.34 6.75
CA GLY A 56 7.85 -9.77 5.46
C GLY A 56 6.82 -8.64 5.46
N LEU A 57 6.46 -8.09 6.62
CA LEU A 57 5.51 -6.98 6.72
C LEU A 57 6.17 -5.64 7.10
N PRO A 58 5.56 -4.51 6.69
CA PRO A 58 5.77 -3.14 7.13
C PRO A 58 6.39 -2.86 8.50
N GLY A 59 5.77 -3.56 9.44
CA GLY A 59 5.33 -3.10 10.75
C GLY A 59 4.29 -4.11 11.26
N ASN A 60 3.52 -3.73 12.28
CA ASN A 60 2.47 -4.59 12.80
C ASN A 60 1.36 -4.78 11.75
N ASP A 61 0.78 -5.97 11.67
CA ASP A 61 -0.30 -6.23 10.71
C ASP A 61 -1.62 -5.55 11.11
N ASP A 62 -1.73 -5.13 12.37
CA ASP A 62 -2.89 -4.44 12.96
C ASP A 62 -4.23 -5.09 12.59
N LEU A 63 -4.33 -6.38 12.95
CA LEU A 63 -5.48 -7.25 12.73
C LEU A 63 -5.86 -7.41 11.24
N GLY A 64 -4.86 -7.43 10.35
CA GLY A 64 -5.04 -7.64 8.91
C GLY A 64 -5.11 -6.36 8.10
N GLN A 65 -4.87 -5.20 8.71
CA GLN A 65 -4.85 -3.91 8.03
C GLN A 65 -3.74 -3.83 6.97
N MET A 66 -2.51 -4.21 7.31
CA MET A 66 -1.38 -4.21 6.35
C MET A 66 -1.58 -5.24 5.25
N SER A 67 -2.01 -6.45 5.64
CA SER A 67 -2.33 -7.53 4.70
C SER A 67 -3.46 -7.13 3.74
N SER A 68 -4.51 -6.47 4.22
CA SER A 68 -5.62 -6.01 3.39
C SER A 68 -5.16 -4.96 2.39
N TRP A 69 -4.33 -4.01 2.81
CA TRP A 69 -3.77 -3.01 1.89
C TRP A 69 -2.96 -3.65 0.77
N ALA A 70 -2.15 -4.67 1.10
CA ALA A 70 -1.37 -5.39 0.11
C ALA A 70 -2.29 -6.09 -0.91
N ILE A 71 -3.33 -6.81 -0.45
CA ILE A 71 -4.27 -7.51 -1.32
C ILE A 71 -5.03 -6.54 -2.23
N PHE A 72 -5.63 -5.48 -1.68
CA PHE A 72 -6.32 -4.45 -2.49
C PHE A 72 -5.39 -3.85 -3.55
N SER A 73 -4.16 -3.50 -3.14
CA SER A 73 -3.17 -2.94 -4.04
C SER A 73 -2.72 -3.92 -5.13
N MET A 74 -2.59 -5.21 -4.82
CA MET A 74 -2.30 -6.27 -5.80
C MET A 74 -3.45 -6.50 -6.78
N LEU A 75 -4.70 -6.38 -6.33
CA LEU A 75 -5.89 -6.39 -7.20
C LEU A 75 -5.99 -5.14 -8.08
N GLY A 76 -5.27 -4.07 -7.72
CA GLY A 76 -5.14 -2.86 -8.52
C GLY A 76 -6.15 -1.76 -8.18
N PHE A 77 -6.78 -1.80 -7.00
CA PHE A 77 -7.69 -0.75 -6.54
C PHE A 77 -7.69 -0.64 -5.02
N TYR A 78 -8.02 0.53 -4.47
CA TYR A 78 -7.97 0.77 -3.03
C TYR A 78 -9.07 1.72 -2.53
N PRO A 79 -9.75 1.41 -1.41
CA PRO A 79 -10.78 2.28 -0.83
C PRO A 79 -10.14 3.43 -0.04
N VAL A 80 -9.88 4.57 -0.71
CA VAL A 80 -9.33 5.77 -0.05
C VAL A 80 -10.31 6.35 0.97
N ASP A 81 -11.61 6.38 0.61
CA ASP A 81 -12.71 6.65 1.53
C ASP A 81 -13.49 5.35 1.72
N PRO A 82 -13.31 4.64 2.85
CA PRO A 82 -13.98 3.36 3.07
C PRO A 82 -15.50 3.48 3.24
N CYS A 83 -16.04 4.69 3.42
CA CYS A 83 -17.47 4.93 3.58
C CYS A 83 -18.18 5.23 2.25
N SER A 84 -17.46 5.60 1.20
CA SER A 84 -18.06 6.02 -0.08
C SER A 84 -18.51 4.85 -0.96
N GLY A 85 -17.90 3.67 -0.77
CA GLY A 85 -18.05 2.54 -1.69
C GLY A 85 -17.29 2.72 -3.02
N GLU A 86 -16.47 3.76 -3.14
CA GLU A 86 -15.64 4.03 -4.31
C GLU A 86 -14.19 3.53 -4.10
N TYR A 87 -13.54 3.16 -5.19
CA TYR A 87 -12.16 2.67 -5.17
C TYR A 87 -11.28 3.49 -6.11
N ALA A 88 -10.15 3.94 -5.60
CA ALA A 88 -9.12 4.57 -6.41
C ALA A 88 -8.34 3.49 -7.18
N LEU A 89 -8.13 3.70 -8.47
CA LEU A 89 -7.42 2.74 -9.32
C LEU A 89 -5.90 2.87 -9.15
N GLY A 90 -5.24 1.72 -9.03
CA GLY A 90 -3.80 1.55 -9.15
C GLY A 90 -3.47 0.82 -10.46
N ARG A 91 -2.65 -0.23 -10.36
CA ARG A 91 -2.45 -1.23 -11.42
C ARG A 91 -2.51 -2.62 -10.79
N PRO A 92 -3.11 -3.62 -11.45
CA PRO A 92 -3.05 -5.00 -10.96
C PRO A 92 -1.61 -5.51 -10.99
N MET A 93 -1.25 -6.31 -9.98
CA MET A 93 0.05 -7.00 -9.88
C MET A 93 -0.05 -8.50 -10.19
N VAL A 94 -1.27 -8.98 -10.46
CA VAL A 94 -1.59 -10.35 -10.86
C VAL A 94 -2.19 -10.36 -12.26
N GLU A 95 -2.00 -11.45 -13.00
CA GLU A 95 -2.56 -11.59 -14.35
C GLU A 95 -4.09 -11.75 -14.33
N GLN A 96 -4.63 -12.40 -13.29
CA GLN A 96 -6.06 -12.65 -13.12
C GLN A 96 -6.40 -12.82 -11.63
N ALA A 97 -7.61 -12.38 -11.24
CA ALA A 97 -8.21 -12.63 -9.93
C ALA A 97 -9.73 -12.84 -10.08
N GLU A 98 -10.32 -13.61 -9.16
CA GLU A 98 -11.77 -13.88 -9.07
C GLU A 98 -12.20 -13.73 -7.60
N LEU A 99 -13.38 -13.15 -7.37
CA LEU A 99 -13.95 -12.84 -6.05
C LEU A 99 -15.14 -13.75 -5.73
#